data_AF-A0A7Y3K3N9-F1
#
_entry.id   AF-A0A7Y3K3N9-F1
#
_cell.length_a   1.000
_cell.length_b   1.000
_cell.length_c   1.000
_cell.angle_alpha   90.00
_cell.angle_beta   90.00
_cell.angle_gamma   90.00
#
_symmetry.space_group_name_H-M   'P 1'
#
loop_
_entity.id
_entity.type
_entity.pdbx_description
1 polymer ?
#
loop_
_entity_poly.entity_id
_entity_poly.type
_entity_poly.pdbx_seq_one_letter_code
_entity_poly.pdbx_strand_id
1 'polypeptide(L)'
;MDSKIVKSRCERAIQRLLDHDSFLITNGADEQSVTFRLAMYLADEFPGLDVDCEYNRDETDPKRDTERKLIRPDIIVHRRGTQENILVIEAKKPNNPNDDEKKLQQLTSKEGKLKYRFGVRLVLKTGNCASITGDLYMGGELAEENWIQCRSKRSASS
;
A
#
# COMPACT_ATOMS: atom_id res chain seq x y z
N MET A 1 -3.35 2.96 16.81
CA MET A 1 -2.35 3.75 16.05
C MET A 1 -3.10 4.82 15.29
N ASP A 2 -2.66 6.07 15.40
CA ASP A 2 -3.31 7.25 14.79
C ASP A 2 -2.97 7.38 13.29
N SER A 3 -3.86 7.99 12.51
CA SER A 3 -3.65 8.17 11.06
C SER A 3 -2.41 9.00 10.75
N LYS A 4 -2.06 10.01 11.56
CA LYS A 4 -0.85 10.83 11.39
C LYS A 4 0.42 9.98 11.49
N ILE A 5 0.45 9.01 12.41
CA ILE A 5 1.59 8.11 12.60
C ILE A 5 1.74 7.18 11.39
N VAL A 6 0.64 6.59 10.93
CA VAL A 6 0.63 5.70 9.75
C VAL A 6 1.07 6.47 8.51
N LYS A 7 0.52 7.66 8.30
CA LYS A 7 0.88 8.54 7.18
C LYS A 7 2.38 8.83 7.16
N SER A 8 2.91 9.32 8.29
CA SER A 8 4.33 9.65 8.41
C SER A 8 5.26 8.44 8.19
N ARG A 9 4.86 7.24 8.62
CA ARG A 9 5.60 5.98 8.39
C ARG A 9 5.59 5.58 6.91
N CYS A 10 4.43 5.66 6.26
CA CYS A 10 4.32 5.39 4.82
C CYS A 10 5.16 6.36 4.00
N GLU A 11 5.14 7.66 4.31
CA GLU A 11 5.98 8.66 3.62
C GLU A 11 7.47 8.34 3.75
N ARG A 12 7.94 7.97 4.94
CA ARG A 12 9.35 7.57 5.13
C ARG A 12 9.71 6.33 4.32
N ALA A 13 8.86 5.30 4.35
CA ALA A 13 9.09 4.07 3.58
C ALA A 13 9.10 4.34 2.05
N ILE A 14 8.16 5.16 1.57
CA ILE A 14 8.06 5.58 0.16
C ILE A 14 9.28 6.41 -0.24
N GLN A 15 9.73 7.32 0.63
CA GLN A 15 10.92 8.12 0.34
C GLN A 15 12.17 7.24 0.25
N ARG A 16 12.34 6.26 1.16
CA ARG A 16 13.44 5.28 1.08
C ARG A 16 13.39 4.46 -0.22
N LEU A 17 12.21 4.01 -0.64
CA LEU A 17 12.02 3.35 -1.93
C LEU A 17 12.47 4.24 -3.09
N LEU A 18 12.09 5.50 -3.10
CA LEU A 18 12.49 6.43 -4.17
C LEU A 18 13.99 6.76 -4.13
N ASP A 19 14.59 6.83 -2.95
CA ASP A 19 16.01 7.15 -2.80
C ASP A 19 16.92 5.96 -3.19
N HIS A 20 16.50 4.73 -2.89
CA HIS A 20 17.34 3.54 -3.06
C HIS A 20 16.94 2.65 -4.24
N ASP A 21 15.68 2.67 -4.65
CA ASP A 21 15.11 1.71 -5.61
C ASP A 21 14.28 2.40 -6.72
N SER A 22 14.43 3.71 -6.92
CA SER A 22 13.70 4.45 -7.98
C SER A 22 13.91 3.88 -9.38
N PHE A 23 15.05 3.21 -9.62
CA PHE A 23 15.32 2.51 -10.87
C PHE A 23 14.21 1.52 -11.26
N LEU A 24 13.61 0.82 -10.29
CA LEU A 24 12.49 -0.11 -10.54
C LEU A 24 11.31 0.60 -11.19
N ILE A 25 10.98 1.79 -10.67
CA ILE A 25 9.87 2.59 -11.18
C ILE A 25 10.25 3.19 -12.52
N THR A 26 11.42 3.80 -12.67
CA THR A 26 11.82 4.46 -13.92
C THR A 26 11.94 3.49 -15.10
N ASN A 27 12.38 2.25 -14.85
CA ASN A 27 12.47 1.21 -15.88
C ASN A 27 11.16 0.44 -16.09
N GLY A 28 10.09 0.83 -15.42
CA GLY A 28 8.78 0.19 -15.59
C GLY A 28 8.75 -1.26 -15.13
N ALA A 29 9.54 -1.62 -14.11
CA ALA A 29 9.50 -2.94 -13.50
C ALA A 29 8.08 -3.31 -13.04
N ASP A 30 7.83 -4.60 -12.85
CA ASP A 30 6.53 -5.08 -12.40
C ASP A 30 6.15 -4.50 -11.02
N GLU A 31 4.86 -4.29 -10.80
CA GLU A 31 4.33 -3.73 -9.54
C GLU A 31 4.77 -4.58 -8.35
N GLN A 32 4.83 -5.91 -8.49
CA GLN A 32 5.29 -6.83 -7.44
C GLN A 32 6.74 -6.56 -7.02
N SER A 33 7.60 -6.17 -7.95
CA SER A 33 9.00 -5.83 -7.63
C SER A 33 9.07 -4.55 -6.79
N VAL A 34 8.22 -3.57 -7.09
CA VAL A 34 8.16 -2.30 -6.37
C VAL A 34 7.52 -2.51 -4.99
N THR A 35 6.42 -3.27 -4.91
CA THR A 35 5.70 -3.53 -3.66
C THR A 35 6.54 -4.36 -2.69
N PHE A 36 7.30 -5.35 -3.17
CA PHE A 36 8.25 -6.09 -2.35
C PHE A 36 9.27 -5.17 -1.67
N ARG A 37 9.92 -4.28 -2.43
CA ARG A 37 10.90 -3.34 -1.86
C ARG A 37 10.25 -2.35 -0.91
N LEU A 38 9.05 -1.86 -1.23
CA LEU A 38 8.29 -1.00 -0.34
C LEU A 38 7.93 -1.71 0.99
N ALA A 39 7.51 -2.97 0.92
CA ALA A 39 7.17 -3.77 2.09
C ALA A 39 8.36 -3.95 3.04
N MET A 40 9.58 -4.11 2.51
CA MET A 40 10.80 -4.14 3.34
C MET A 40 10.99 -2.84 4.14
N TYR A 41 10.81 -1.68 3.50
CA TYR A 41 10.93 -0.40 4.21
C TYR A 41 9.77 -0.14 5.17
N LEU A 42 8.58 -0.61 4.85
CA LEU A 42 7.44 -0.57 5.77
C LEU A 42 7.70 -1.46 7.00
N ALA A 43 8.32 -2.63 6.87
CA ALA A 43 8.63 -3.50 8.00
C ALA A 43 9.50 -2.79 9.04
N ASP A 44 10.49 -2.02 8.61
CA ASP A 44 11.32 -1.18 9.50
C ASP A 44 10.49 -0.10 10.22
N GLU A 45 9.49 0.47 9.54
CA GLU A 45 8.65 1.55 10.05
C GLU A 45 7.52 1.05 10.97
N PHE A 46 7.19 -0.25 10.94
CA PHE A 46 6.14 -0.86 11.75
C PHE A 46 6.69 -1.97 12.69
N PRO A 47 7.61 -1.64 13.62
CA PRO A 47 8.16 -2.63 14.53
C PRO A 47 7.07 -3.25 15.41
N GLY A 48 7.12 -4.57 15.58
CA GLY A 48 6.15 -5.36 16.35
C GLY A 48 4.86 -5.73 15.61
N LEU A 49 4.80 -5.43 14.30
CA LEU A 49 3.77 -5.90 13.37
C LEU A 49 4.42 -6.68 12.23
N ASP A 50 3.63 -7.50 11.57
CA ASP A 50 4.01 -8.19 10.34
C ASP A 50 3.70 -7.30 9.13
N VAL A 51 4.60 -7.31 8.15
CA VAL A 51 4.37 -6.71 6.83
C VAL A 51 4.51 -7.79 5.77
N ASP A 52 3.44 -8.05 5.04
CA ASP A 52 3.37 -9.14 4.07
C ASP A 52 2.86 -8.65 2.72
N CYS A 53 3.48 -9.14 1.65
CA CYS A 53 2.96 -8.99 0.29
C CYS A 53 2.00 -10.14 -0.05
N GLU A 54 0.96 -9.81 -0.83
CA GLU A 54 0.00 -10.79 -1.38
C GLU A 54 -0.64 -11.74 -0.35
N TYR A 55 -0.70 -11.33 0.91
CA TYR A 55 -1.11 -12.21 2.00
C TYR A 55 -2.59 -12.61 1.89
N ASN A 56 -2.79 -13.90 1.63
CA ASN A 56 -4.06 -14.49 1.26
C ASN A 56 -4.80 -15.19 2.40
N ARG A 57 -4.41 -14.93 3.67
CA ARG A 57 -5.05 -15.51 4.85
C ARG A 57 -5.73 -14.46 5.72
N ASP A 58 -6.81 -14.89 6.34
CA ASP A 58 -7.52 -14.20 7.41
C ASP A 58 -7.51 -15.16 8.61
N GLU A 59 -6.63 -14.90 9.58
CA GLU A 59 -6.20 -15.91 10.55
C GLU A 59 -5.70 -17.18 9.83
N THR A 60 -6.43 -18.30 9.93
CA THR A 60 -6.12 -19.56 9.23
C THR A 60 -6.93 -19.75 7.94
N ASP A 61 -8.00 -18.98 7.75
CA ASP A 61 -8.91 -19.11 6.62
C ASP A 61 -8.38 -18.42 5.36
N PRO A 62 -8.79 -18.87 4.16
CA PRO A 62 -8.55 -18.10 2.94
C PRO A 62 -9.21 -16.72 3.01
N LYS A 63 -8.44 -15.66 2.73
CA LYS A 63 -8.93 -14.28 2.69
C LYS A 63 -9.87 -14.08 1.51
N ARG A 64 -11.05 -13.54 1.77
CA ARG A 64 -12.11 -13.33 0.77
C ARG A 64 -12.73 -11.95 0.88
N ASP A 65 -13.23 -11.44 -0.24
CA ASP A 65 -14.08 -10.25 -0.28
C ASP A 65 -15.53 -10.57 0.12
N THR A 66 -16.39 -9.56 0.06
CA THR A 66 -17.83 -9.67 0.35
C THR A 66 -18.57 -10.59 -0.61
N GLU A 67 -18.03 -10.82 -1.82
CA GLU A 67 -18.57 -11.74 -2.82
C GLU A 67 -18.00 -13.17 -2.68
N ARG A 68 -17.26 -13.45 -1.59
CA ARG A 68 -16.57 -14.71 -1.31
C ARG A 68 -15.46 -15.07 -2.30
N LYS A 69 -15.01 -14.14 -3.13
CA LYS A 69 -13.87 -14.35 -4.04
C LYS A 69 -12.58 -14.24 -3.24
N LEU A 70 -11.57 -15.02 -3.63
CA LEU A 70 -10.25 -14.94 -3.00
C LEU A 70 -9.62 -13.59 -3.31
N ILE A 71 -9.07 -12.93 -2.29
CA ILE A 71 -8.39 -11.65 -2.46
C ILE A 71 -6.96 -11.71 -1.93
N ARG A 72 -6.11 -10.90 -2.57
CA ARG A 72 -4.70 -10.71 -2.22
C ARG A 72 -4.42 -9.21 -2.32
N PRO A 73 -4.29 -8.51 -1.18
CA PRO A 73 -3.81 -7.14 -1.21
C PRO A 73 -2.32 -7.09 -1.47
N ASP A 74 -1.83 -6.03 -2.12
CA ASP A 74 -0.43 -5.95 -2.53
C ASP A 74 0.53 -5.93 -1.34
N ILE A 75 0.21 -5.12 -0.33
CA ILE A 75 0.93 -5.06 0.94
C ILE A 75 -0.06 -4.90 2.08
N ILE A 76 0.16 -5.62 3.17
CA ILE A 76 -0.58 -5.42 4.42
C ILE A 76 0.37 -5.21 5.59
N VAL A 77 -0.09 -4.44 6.58
CA VAL A 77 0.51 -4.34 7.91
C VAL A 77 -0.52 -4.86 8.91
N HIS A 78 -0.17 -5.92 9.63
CA HIS A 78 -1.10 -6.69 10.47
C HIS A 78 -0.37 -7.47 11.55
N ARG A 79 -1.10 -8.28 12.31
CA ARG A 79 -0.52 -9.33 13.16
C ARG A 79 -1.07 -10.69 12.72
N ARG A 80 -0.18 -11.56 12.22
CA ARG A 80 -0.55 -12.89 11.73
C ARG A 80 -1.28 -13.70 12.80
N GLY A 81 -2.26 -14.51 12.36
CA GLY A 81 -3.07 -15.34 13.26
C GLY A 81 -4.07 -14.57 14.13
N THR A 82 -4.30 -13.28 13.86
CA THR A 82 -5.29 -12.45 14.56
C THR A 82 -6.10 -11.61 13.57
N GLN A 83 -7.14 -10.95 14.04
CA GLN A 83 -7.89 -9.93 13.29
C GLN A 83 -7.33 -8.50 13.44
N GLU A 84 -6.09 -8.36 13.93
CA GLU A 84 -5.46 -7.05 14.02
C GLU A 84 -4.90 -6.62 12.65
N ASN A 85 -5.75 -5.98 11.87
CA ASN A 85 -5.46 -5.45 10.54
C ASN A 85 -5.27 -3.93 10.59
N ILE A 86 -4.05 -3.43 10.36
CA ILE A 86 -3.72 -2.01 10.53
C ILE A 86 -3.82 -1.26 9.21
N LEU A 87 -3.04 -1.67 8.21
CA LEU A 87 -2.91 -0.98 6.94
C LEU A 87 -3.01 -1.98 5.79
N VAL A 88 -3.71 -1.60 4.73
CA VAL A 88 -3.67 -2.27 3.43
C VAL A 88 -3.25 -1.26 2.36
N ILE A 89 -2.37 -1.66 1.46
CA ILE A 89 -1.88 -0.85 0.35
C ILE A 89 -2.18 -1.57 -0.97
N GLU A 90 -2.71 -0.82 -1.93
CA GLU A 90 -2.81 -1.22 -3.34
C GLU A 90 -1.96 -0.25 -4.16
N ALA A 91 -1.02 -0.76 -4.96
CA ALA A 91 -0.06 0.04 -5.72
C ALA A 91 -0.14 -0.26 -7.20
N LYS A 92 -0.28 0.78 -8.03
CA LYS A 92 -0.50 0.61 -9.47
C LYS A 92 0.19 1.62 -10.35
N LYS A 93 0.40 1.25 -11.61
CA LYS A 93 0.77 2.16 -12.71
C LYS A 93 -0.46 2.94 -13.21
N PRO A 94 -0.28 4.07 -13.93
CA PRO A 94 -1.34 5.05 -14.16
C PRO A 94 -2.53 4.63 -15.05
N ASN A 95 -2.53 3.42 -15.63
CA ASN A 95 -3.44 3.04 -16.71
C ASN A 95 -4.50 1.97 -16.36
N ASN A 96 -4.65 1.57 -15.10
CA ASN A 96 -5.68 0.60 -14.67
C ASN A 96 -6.78 1.27 -13.81
N PRO A 97 -8.01 1.48 -14.33
CA PRO A 97 -9.07 2.16 -13.57
C PRO A 97 -9.88 1.23 -12.64
N ASN A 98 -10.37 1.84 -11.55
CA ASN A 98 -11.54 1.53 -10.70
C ASN A 98 -11.61 0.35 -9.72
N ASP A 99 -10.95 -0.78 -9.90
CA ASP A 99 -11.23 -1.93 -8.98
C ASP A 99 -10.59 -1.75 -7.59
N ASP A 100 -9.44 -1.10 -7.49
CA ASP A 100 -8.73 -0.94 -6.22
C ASP A 100 -9.46 -0.04 -5.24
N GLU A 101 -10.19 0.96 -5.73
CA GLU A 101 -10.96 1.85 -4.87
C GLU A 101 -12.07 1.08 -4.16
N LYS A 102 -12.87 0.30 -4.91
CA LYS A 102 -13.90 -0.55 -4.33
C LYS A 102 -13.31 -1.57 -3.38
N LYS A 103 -12.16 -2.17 -3.73
CA LYS A 103 -11.42 -3.10 -2.88
C LYS A 103 -11.00 -2.43 -1.56
N LEU A 104 -10.41 -1.24 -1.60
CA LEU A 104 -10.00 -0.50 -0.41
C LEU A 104 -11.20 -0.05 0.45
N GLN A 105 -12.29 0.38 -0.15
CA GLN A 105 -13.54 0.68 0.55
C GLN A 105 -14.08 -0.57 1.28
N GLN A 106 -14.13 -1.73 0.61
CA GLN A 106 -14.56 -2.98 1.25
C GLN A 106 -13.61 -3.42 2.37
N LEU A 107 -12.30 -3.35 2.14
CA LEU A 107 -11.28 -3.79 3.10
C LEU A 107 -11.23 -2.92 4.35
N THR A 108 -11.56 -1.63 4.23
CA THR A 108 -11.54 -0.66 5.34
C THR A 108 -12.92 -0.43 5.97
N SER A 109 -13.98 -1.01 5.42
CA SER A 109 -15.33 -0.88 5.95
C SER A 109 -15.44 -1.40 7.37
N LYS A 110 -16.13 -0.64 8.24
CA LYS A 110 -16.39 -1.03 9.64
C LYS A 110 -17.32 -2.23 9.75
N GLU A 111 -18.19 -2.42 8.76
CA GLU A 111 -19.13 -3.53 8.65
C GLU A 111 -18.52 -4.75 7.92
N GLY A 112 -17.32 -4.59 7.33
CA GLY A 112 -16.61 -5.66 6.65
C GLY A 112 -16.02 -6.68 7.63
N LYS A 113 -15.59 -7.84 7.12
CA LYS A 113 -14.92 -8.88 7.94
C LYS A 113 -13.50 -8.46 8.36
N LEU A 114 -12.74 -7.91 7.42
CA LEU A 114 -11.29 -7.69 7.58
C LEU A 114 -10.94 -6.41 8.34
N LYS A 115 -11.75 -5.36 8.21
CA LYS A 115 -11.70 -4.13 9.03
C LYS A 115 -10.30 -3.51 9.14
N TYR A 116 -9.58 -3.41 8.01
CA TYR A 116 -8.32 -2.66 7.99
C TYR A 116 -8.58 -1.23 8.45
N ARG A 117 -7.80 -0.75 9.44
CA ARG A 117 -7.98 0.60 9.98
C ARG A 117 -7.70 1.68 8.94
N PHE A 118 -6.74 1.44 8.06
CA PHE A 118 -6.32 2.35 7.01
C PHE A 118 -6.14 1.59 5.69
N GLY A 119 -6.57 2.21 4.60
CA GLY A 119 -6.29 1.77 3.23
C GLY A 119 -5.51 2.85 2.51
N VAL A 120 -4.53 2.48 1.69
CA VAL A 120 -3.76 3.44 0.90
C VAL A 120 -3.70 2.98 -0.54
N ARG A 121 -4.11 3.86 -1.45
CA ARG A 121 -3.91 3.66 -2.89
C ARG A 121 -2.65 4.40 -3.30
N LEU A 122 -1.72 3.72 -3.97
CA LEU A 122 -0.51 4.33 -4.52
C LEU A 122 -0.56 4.29 -6.04
N VAL A 123 -0.15 5.39 -6.67
CA VAL A 123 0.04 5.50 -8.11
C VAL A 123 1.53 5.74 -8.38
N LEU A 124 2.14 4.75 -9.03
CA LEU A 124 3.54 4.74 -9.43
C LEU A 124 3.68 5.39 -10.80
N LYS A 125 4.37 6.52 -10.88
CA LYS A 125 4.52 7.30 -12.10
C LYS A 125 5.96 7.27 -12.60
N THR A 126 6.11 6.82 -13.83
CA THR A 126 7.36 6.89 -14.60
C THR A 126 7.51 8.28 -15.24
N GLY A 127 8.74 8.72 -15.47
CA GLY A 127 9.04 10.00 -16.12
C GLY A 127 10.51 10.36 -15.93
N ASN A 128 10.83 11.66 -16.06
CA ASN A 128 12.20 12.17 -15.82
C ASN A 128 12.72 11.88 -14.40
N CYS A 129 11.80 11.66 -13.45
CA CYS A 129 12.08 11.10 -12.13
C CYS A 129 10.92 10.18 -11.74
N ALA A 130 11.21 9.14 -10.95
CA ALA A 130 10.15 8.33 -10.35
C ALA A 130 9.33 9.19 -9.38
N SER A 131 8.01 9.04 -9.39
CA SER A 131 7.14 9.68 -8.40
C SER A 131 6.02 8.76 -7.96
N ILE A 132 5.58 8.95 -6.73
CA ILE A 132 4.49 8.20 -6.12
C ILE A 132 3.50 9.23 -5.57
N THR A 133 2.24 9.08 -5.96
CA THR A 133 1.11 9.79 -5.34
C THR A 133 0.19 8.81 -4.65
N GLY A 134 -0.57 9.24 -3.65
CA GLY A 134 -1.47 8.32 -2.99
C GLY A 134 -2.55 8.95 -2.13
N ASP A 135 -3.60 8.16 -1.94
CA ASP A 135 -4.82 8.52 -1.24
C ASP A 135 -4.98 7.67 0.03
N LEU A 136 -5.73 8.18 1.00
CA LEU A 136 -6.05 7.50 2.25
C LEU A 136 -7.53 7.13 2.28
N TYR A 137 -7.82 5.90 2.64
CA TYR A 137 -9.15 5.36 2.89
C TYR A 137 -9.30 4.98 4.36
N MET A 138 -10.45 5.29 4.94
CA MET A 138 -10.80 4.93 6.32
C MET A 138 -12.29 4.62 6.41
N GLY A 139 -12.65 3.56 7.14
CA GLY A 139 -14.06 3.25 7.41
C GLY A 139 -14.89 2.91 6.16
N GLY A 140 -14.25 2.57 5.05
CA GLY A 140 -14.90 2.28 3.78
C GLY A 140 -15.08 3.48 2.86
N GLU A 141 -14.46 4.62 3.16
CA GLU A 141 -14.58 5.86 2.38
C GLU A 141 -13.19 6.44 2.08
N LEU A 142 -13.11 7.22 0.99
CA LEU A 142 -11.95 8.04 0.68
C LEU A 142 -11.88 9.19 1.69
N ALA A 143 -10.87 9.18 2.54
CA ALA A 143 -10.73 10.12 3.64
C ALA A 143 -9.82 11.31 3.29
N GLU A 144 -8.80 11.09 2.47
CA GLU A 144 -7.89 12.16 2.03
C GLU A 144 -7.26 11.82 0.67
N GLU A 145 -7.44 12.70 -0.31
CA GLU A 145 -6.85 12.55 -1.64
C GLU A 145 -5.44 13.11 -1.72
N ASN A 146 -4.58 12.45 -2.50
CA ASN A 146 -3.25 12.92 -2.90
C ASN A 146 -2.38 13.45 -1.74
N TRP A 147 -2.51 12.84 -0.56
CA TRP A 147 -1.72 13.21 0.61
C TRP A 147 -0.26 12.80 0.47
N ILE A 148 0.02 11.68 -0.22
CA ILE A 148 1.37 11.31 -0.65
C ILE A 148 1.69 12.04 -1.95
N GLN A 149 2.82 12.75 -1.98
CA GLN A 149 3.38 13.42 -3.16
C GLN A 149 4.91 13.34 -3.14
N CYS A 150 5.46 12.13 -3.26
CA CYS A 150 6.90 11.89 -3.19
C CYS A 150 7.51 11.74 -4.58
N ARG A 151 8.77 12.18 -4.75
CA ARG A 151 9.53 12.01 -5.99
C ARG A 151 10.99 11.70 -5.70
N SER A 152 11.61 10.90 -6.56
CA SER A 152 13.05 10.67 -6.50
C SER A 152 13.81 11.95 -6.87
N LYS A 153 15.07 12.04 -6.46
CA LYS A 153 15.99 13.05 -7.00
C LYS A 153 16.12 12.83 -8.51
N ARG A 154 16.33 13.91 -9.26
CA ARG A 154 16.65 13.80 -10.69
C ARG A 154 17.95 13.03 -10.83
N SER A 155 17.99 12.03 -11.69
CA SER A 155 19.26 11.50 -12.18
C SER A 155 20.02 12.66 -12.81
N ALA A 156 21.24 12.92 -12.33
CA ALA A 156 22.13 13.80 -13.06
C ALA A 156 22.34 13.12 -14.42
N SER A 157 21.98 13.82 -15.50
CA SER A 157 22.34 13.40 -16.85
C SER A 157 23.85 13.27 -16.91
N SER A 158 24.33 12.02 -16.93
CA SER A 158 25.72 11.64 -17.21
C SER A 158 26.08 11.99 -18.65
#